data_AF-A0A8H8QXC7-F1
#
_entry.id   AF-A0A8H8QXC7-F1
#
_cell.length_a   1.000
_cell.length_b   1.000
_cell.length_c   1.000
_cell.angle_alpha   90.00
_cell.angle_beta   90.00
_cell.angle_gamma   90.00
#
_symmetry.space_group_name_H-M   'P 1'
#
loop_
_entity.id
_entity.type
_entity.pdbx_description
1 polymer ?
#
loop_
_entity_poly.entity_id
_entity_poly.type
_entity_poly.pdbx_seq_one_letter_code
_entity_poly.pdbx_strand_id
1 'polypeptide(L)'
;MSGALQVAITNTLDGSTGLAGWRWLFVINAIITVVWGVLGFFMIPDLPNNPNPRAFWFKKEHAAMAMERLERHNRAEPKRMTWVGVKRTFSTWVVYFIAVLYPATVLGSAGYGYFNLFLKSLKHPDGSRVWSTSDVNAIPIGGGAINVVFVWVWALLSDYLQTRWTLIIAQAVIGIIPCIIMSIWTSHPTSVALSAAYASYFICYLTLGTAPLIFSWLSDL
;
A
#
# COMPACT_ATOMS: atom_id res chain seq x y z
N MET A 1 4.55 5.58 7.31
CA MET A 1 5.82 6.31 7.49
C MET A 1 5.67 7.77 7.92
N SER A 2 4.62 8.51 7.52
CA SER A 2 4.51 9.94 7.87
C SER A 2 4.37 10.22 9.38
N GLY A 3 3.60 9.40 10.13
CA GLY A 3 3.30 9.67 11.55
C GLY A 3 4.52 9.67 12.49
N ALA A 4 5.40 8.67 12.40
CA ALA A 4 6.57 8.56 13.28
C ALA A 4 7.58 9.70 13.04
N LEU A 5 7.89 9.96 11.76
CA LEU A 5 8.75 11.06 11.35
C LEU A 5 8.15 12.40 11.76
N GLN A 6 6.83 12.58 11.60
CA GLN A 6 6.14 13.80 12.00
C GLN A 6 6.20 14.02 13.51
N VAL A 7 5.98 12.99 14.33
CA VAL A 7 6.11 13.10 15.80
C VAL A 7 7.55 13.42 16.20
N ALA A 8 8.54 12.73 15.62
CA ALA A 8 9.95 12.98 15.92
C ALA A 8 10.38 14.41 15.55
N ILE A 9 10.00 14.89 14.35
CA ILE A 9 10.34 16.23 13.85
C ILE A 9 9.62 17.32 14.66
N THR A 10 8.35 17.11 15.02
CA THR A 10 7.62 18.08 15.85
C THR A 10 8.22 18.15 17.26
N ASN A 11 8.73 17.05 17.82
CA ASN A 11 9.32 17.05 19.15
C ASN A 11 10.76 17.62 19.20
N THR A 12 11.50 17.61 18.09
CA THR A 12 12.92 18.03 18.06
C THR A 12 13.21 19.32 17.30
N LEU A 13 12.41 19.64 16.28
CA LEU A 13 12.68 20.72 15.33
C LEU A 13 11.59 21.81 15.32
N ASP A 14 10.53 21.68 16.13
CA ASP A 14 9.50 22.71 16.21
C ASP A 14 10.04 24.01 16.81
N GLY A 15 9.93 25.11 16.05
CA GLY A 15 10.53 26.40 16.39
C GLY A 15 12.02 26.53 16.07
N SER A 16 12.69 25.46 15.63
CA SER A 16 14.09 25.55 15.19
C SER A 16 14.19 26.42 13.93
N THR A 17 15.07 27.42 13.96
CA THR A 17 15.25 28.44 12.90
C THR A 17 14.00 29.27 12.54
N GLY A 18 12.99 29.33 13.43
CA GLY A 18 11.75 30.08 13.19
C GLY A 18 10.74 29.38 12.27
N LEU A 19 10.96 28.10 11.95
CA LEU A 19 10.07 27.28 11.13
C LEU A 19 9.26 26.34 12.03
N ALA A 20 7.95 26.25 11.75
CA ALA A 20 7.08 25.28 12.39
C ALA A 20 7.45 23.85 11.97
N GLY A 21 7.33 22.87 12.88
CA GLY A 21 7.75 21.48 12.66
C GLY A 21 7.13 20.81 11.42
N TRP A 22 5.91 21.20 11.02
CA TRP A 22 5.27 20.69 9.81
C TRP A 22 5.97 21.12 8.51
N ARG A 23 6.64 22.29 8.48
CA ARG A 23 7.42 22.75 7.32
C ARG A 23 8.72 21.96 7.19
N TRP A 24 9.35 21.66 8.32
CA TRP A 24 10.53 20.79 8.39
C TRP A 24 10.26 19.38 7.85
N LEU A 25 9.06 18.84 8.10
CA LEU A 25 8.63 17.55 7.53
C LEU A 25 8.70 17.55 6.00
N PHE A 26 8.22 18.61 5.34
CA PHE A 26 8.27 18.73 3.89
C PHE A 26 9.70 18.84 3.36
N VAL A 27 10.54 19.64 4.01
CA VAL A 27 11.95 19.82 3.62
C VAL A 27 12.72 18.50 3.70
N ILE A 28 12.62 17.79 4.83
CA ILE A 28 13.31 16.51 5.03
C ILE A 28 12.82 15.48 4.03
N ASN A 29 11.49 15.38 3.83
CA ASN A 29 10.93 14.44 2.87
C ASN A 29 11.37 14.76 1.42
N ALA A 30 11.46 16.04 1.04
CA ALA A 30 11.95 16.45 -0.27
C ALA A 30 13.42 16.06 -0.47
N ILE A 31 14.29 16.30 0.51
CA ILE A 31 15.72 15.93 0.44
C ILE A 31 15.87 14.42 0.27
N ILE A 32 15.18 13.63 1.10
CA ILE A 32 15.21 12.16 1.00
C ILE A 32 14.74 11.71 -0.38
N THR A 33 13.64 12.29 -0.88
CA THR A 33 13.08 11.94 -2.19
C THR A 33 14.05 12.27 -3.34
N VAL A 34 14.70 13.44 -3.30
CA VAL A 34 15.70 13.83 -4.31
C VAL A 34 16.90 12.88 -4.28
N VAL A 35 17.42 12.55 -3.10
CA VAL A 35 18.54 11.61 -2.97
C VAL A 35 18.18 10.24 -3.54
N TRP A 36 17.01 9.69 -3.18
CA TRP A 36 16.54 8.42 -3.72
C TRP A 36 16.24 8.47 -5.22
N GLY A 37 15.75 9.60 -5.75
CA GLY A 37 15.55 9.80 -7.18
C GLY A 37 16.86 9.77 -7.96
N VAL A 38 17.89 10.45 -7.45
CA VAL A 38 19.23 10.43 -8.05
C VAL A 38 19.83 9.02 -7.96
N LEU A 39 19.72 8.34 -6.82
CA LEU A 39 20.19 6.96 -6.67
C LEU A 39 19.45 6.01 -7.63
N GLY A 40 18.14 6.16 -7.81
CA GLY A 40 17.33 5.36 -8.73
C GLY A 40 17.86 5.40 -10.17
N PHE A 41 18.36 6.55 -10.62
CA PHE A 41 18.96 6.71 -11.96
C PHE A 41 20.21 5.82 -12.19
N PHE A 42 20.98 5.57 -11.12
CA PHE A 42 22.17 4.70 -11.14
C PHE A 42 21.88 3.27 -10.67
N MET A 43 20.77 3.03 -9.97
CA MET A 43 20.45 1.74 -9.40
C MET A 43 19.49 0.91 -10.23
N ILE A 44 18.61 1.51 -11.05
CA ILE A 44 17.63 0.73 -11.82
C ILE A 44 18.32 0.17 -13.08
N PRO A 45 18.46 -1.18 -13.18
CA PRO A 45 18.83 -1.81 -14.43
C PRO A 45 17.60 -1.77 -15.33
N ASP A 46 17.74 -1.15 -16.49
CA ASP A 46 16.73 -1.27 -17.56
C ASP A 46 16.63 -2.75 -18.02
N LEU A 47 15.86 -3.02 -19.06
CA LEU A 47 15.61 -4.37 -19.58
C LEU A 47 16.88 -5.22 -19.68
N PRO A 48 16.83 -6.54 -19.36
CA PRO A 48 18.00 -7.42 -19.48
C PRO A 48 18.64 -7.41 -20.88
N ASN A 49 17.82 -7.20 -21.93
CA ASN A 49 18.26 -7.12 -23.32
C ASN A 49 18.76 -5.71 -23.73
N ASN A 50 18.47 -4.67 -22.95
CA ASN A 50 19.00 -3.31 -23.15
C ASN A 50 19.31 -2.66 -21.79
N PRO A 51 20.37 -3.08 -21.10
CA PRO A 51 20.64 -2.64 -19.74
C PRO A 51 21.05 -1.16 -19.70
N ASN A 52 20.64 -0.47 -18.63
CA ASN A 52 21.02 0.91 -18.38
C ASN A 52 22.56 1.00 -18.27
N PRO A 53 23.26 1.75 -19.14
CA PRO A 53 24.71 1.86 -19.10
C PRO A 53 25.24 2.54 -17.84
N ARG A 54 24.37 3.23 -17.07
CA ARG A 54 24.71 3.91 -15.82
C ARG A 54 24.53 3.04 -14.58
N ALA A 55 23.96 1.84 -14.73
CA ALA A 55 23.79 0.90 -13.65
C ALA A 55 25.11 0.15 -13.35
N PHE A 56 25.97 0.77 -12.54
CA PHE A 56 27.33 0.30 -12.27
C PHE A 56 27.41 -1.12 -11.67
N TRP A 57 26.34 -1.60 -11.04
CA TRP A 57 26.28 -2.92 -10.42
C TRP A 57 25.75 -4.01 -11.37
N PHE A 58 25.13 -3.65 -12.50
CA PHE A 58 24.49 -4.60 -13.40
C PHE A 58 25.47 -5.16 -14.43
N LYS A 59 26.10 -6.29 -14.09
CA LYS A 59 27.01 -7.04 -14.97
C LYS A 59 26.27 -7.89 -15.99
N LYS A 60 26.97 -8.26 -17.08
CA LYS A 60 26.46 -9.14 -18.14
C LYS A 60 25.98 -10.51 -17.61
N GLU A 61 26.61 -11.02 -16.56
CA GLU A 61 26.20 -12.28 -15.91
C GLU A 61 24.79 -12.19 -15.30
N HIS A 62 24.43 -11.05 -14.71
CA HIS A 62 23.10 -10.82 -14.17
C HIS A 62 22.05 -10.71 -15.28
N ALA A 63 22.42 -10.10 -16.41
CA ALA A 63 21.57 -10.04 -17.60
C ALA A 63 21.28 -11.45 -18.15
N ALA A 64 22.32 -12.29 -18.28
CA ALA A 64 22.19 -13.67 -18.74
C ALA A 64 21.29 -14.50 -17.82
N MET A 65 21.47 -14.39 -16.50
CA MET A 65 20.64 -15.08 -15.51
C MET A 65 19.16 -14.61 -15.56
N ALA A 66 18.94 -13.32 -15.78
CA ALA A 66 17.59 -12.77 -15.94
C ALA A 66 16.92 -13.28 -17.22
N MET A 67 17.65 -13.38 -18.33
CA MET A 67 17.16 -13.95 -19.59
C MET A 67 16.82 -15.44 -19.45
N GLU A 68 17.69 -16.22 -18.81
CA GLU A 68 17.44 -17.64 -18.54
C GLU A 68 16.17 -17.84 -17.69
N ARG A 69 15.88 -16.92 -16.77
CA ARG A 69 14.65 -16.95 -15.97
C ARG A 69 13.40 -16.61 -16.81
N LEU A 70 13.50 -15.67 -17.75
CA LEU A 70 12.40 -15.35 -18.67
C LEU A 70 12.06 -16.54 -19.57
N GLU A 71 13.08 -17.21 -20.11
CA GLU A 71 12.94 -18.43 -20.90
C GLU A 71 12.28 -19.56 -20.09
N ARG A 72 12.74 -19.79 -18.85
CA ARG A 72 12.16 -20.81 -17.95
C ARG A 72 10.66 -20.59 -17.67
N HIS A 73 10.20 -19.34 -17.64
CA HIS A 73 8.80 -18.99 -17.41
C HIS A 73 8.01 -18.74 -18.70
N ASN A 74 8.56 -19.04 -19.89
CA ASN A 74 7.94 -18.76 -21.20
C ASN A 74 7.43 -17.31 -21.34
N ARG A 75 8.05 -16.36 -20.63
CA ARG A 75 7.64 -14.95 -20.67
C ARG A 75 8.31 -14.28 -21.87
N ALA A 76 7.50 -13.93 -22.85
CA ALA A 76 7.97 -13.29 -24.09
C ALA A 76 8.64 -11.95 -23.79
N GLU A 77 9.70 -11.63 -24.55
CA GLU A 77 10.31 -10.30 -24.51
C GLU A 77 9.25 -9.21 -24.78
N PRO A 78 9.37 -8.05 -24.12
CA PRO A 78 8.42 -6.95 -24.30
C PRO A 78 8.41 -6.51 -25.76
N LYS A 79 7.34 -6.86 -26.47
CA LYS A 79 7.09 -6.43 -27.85
C LYS A 79 6.64 -4.97 -27.85
N ARG A 80 7.04 -4.23 -28.88
CA ARG A 80 6.54 -2.85 -29.11
C ARG A 80 5.00 -2.87 -29.14
N MET A 81 4.39 -1.87 -28.47
CA MET A 81 2.94 -1.73 -28.45
C MET A 81 2.42 -1.56 -29.88
N THR A 82 1.66 -2.53 -30.35
CA THR A 82 1.01 -2.48 -31.67
C THR A 82 -0.47 -2.18 -31.48
N TRP A 83 -1.08 -1.47 -32.44
CA TRP A 83 -2.52 -1.24 -32.44
C TRP A 83 -3.34 -2.54 -32.41
N VAL A 84 -2.81 -3.61 -33.02
CA VAL A 84 -3.39 -4.96 -32.94
C VAL A 84 -3.36 -5.50 -31.51
N GLY A 85 -2.24 -5.32 -30.80
CA GLY A 85 -2.11 -5.67 -29.39
C GLY A 85 -3.11 -4.91 -28.51
N VAL A 86 -3.22 -3.60 -28.71
CA VAL A 86 -4.21 -2.77 -27.99
C VAL A 86 -5.63 -3.27 -28.21
N LYS A 87 -6.04 -3.47 -29.47
CA LYS A 87 -7.38 -3.97 -29.79
C LYS A 87 -7.64 -5.35 -29.17
N ARG A 88 -6.65 -6.24 -29.18
CA ARG A 88 -6.74 -7.57 -28.54
C ARG A 88 -6.92 -7.46 -27.03
N THR A 89 -6.15 -6.60 -26.37
CA THR A 89 -6.26 -6.37 -24.92
C THR A 89 -7.65 -5.87 -24.56
N PHE A 90 -8.17 -4.84 -25.24
CA PHE A 90 -9.52 -4.31 -24.99
C PHE A 90 -10.66 -5.24 -25.42
N SER A 91 -10.41 -6.26 -26.25
CA SER A 91 -11.39 -7.30 -26.56
C SER A 91 -11.44 -8.39 -25.49
N THR A 92 -10.48 -8.42 -24.56
CA THR A 92 -10.37 -9.46 -23.54
C THR A 92 -11.17 -9.06 -22.30
N TRP A 93 -11.99 -9.98 -21.79
CA TRP A 93 -12.83 -9.75 -20.59
C TRP A 93 -12.00 -9.41 -19.34
N VAL A 94 -10.76 -9.90 -19.26
CA VAL A 94 -9.82 -9.71 -18.13
C VAL A 94 -9.60 -8.23 -17.83
N VAL A 95 -9.52 -7.37 -18.85
CA VAL A 95 -9.32 -5.92 -18.64
C VAL A 95 -10.48 -5.31 -17.89
N TYR A 96 -11.72 -5.63 -18.29
CA TYR A 96 -12.92 -5.11 -17.64
C TYR A 96 -13.09 -5.68 -16.23
N PHE A 97 -12.78 -6.96 -16.05
CA PHE A 97 -12.84 -7.61 -14.74
C PHE A 97 -11.85 -6.99 -13.75
N ILE A 98 -10.59 -6.82 -14.14
CA ILE A 98 -9.56 -6.20 -13.28
C ILE A 98 -9.85 -4.70 -13.05
N ALA A 99 -10.36 -4.00 -14.08
CA ALA A 99 -10.76 -2.59 -13.96
C ALA A 99 -11.87 -2.37 -12.93
N VAL A 100 -12.70 -3.37 -12.64
CA VAL A 100 -13.71 -3.33 -11.57
C VAL A 100 -13.15 -3.86 -10.25
N LEU A 101 -12.44 -5.00 -10.29
CA LEU A 101 -11.92 -5.67 -9.10
C LEU A 101 -10.94 -4.78 -8.32
N TYR A 102 -10.02 -4.11 -9.02
CA TYR A 102 -8.98 -3.32 -8.37
C TYR A 102 -9.58 -2.09 -7.64
N PRO A 103 -10.38 -1.22 -8.26
CA PRO A 103 -11.04 -0.14 -7.55
C PRO A 103 -11.97 -0.64 -6.43
N ALA A 104 -12.70 -1.74 -6.63
CA ALA A 104 -13.59 -2.27 -5.61
C ALA A 104 -12.84 -2.66 -4.32
N THR A 105 -11.68 -3.31 -4.45
CA THR A 105 -10.85 -3.71 -3.31
C THR A 105 -10.16 -2.51 -2.64
N VAL A 106 -9.72 -1.52 -3.41
CA VAL A 106 -9.11 -0.29 -2.90
C VAL A 106 -10.14 0.59 -2.18
N LEU A 107 -11.30 0.82 -2.79
CA LEU A 107 -12.37 1.64 -2.21
C LEU A 107 -13.01 0.97 -1.01
N GLY A 108 -13.20 -0.35 -1.04
CA GLY A 108 -13.75 -1.09 0.08
C GLY A 108 -12.90 -0.99 1.34
N SER A 109 -11.58 -0.94 1.20
CA SER A 109 -10.66 -0.80 2.34
C SER A 109 -10.42 0.65 2.76
N ALA A 110 -10.74 1.65 1.94
CA ALA A 110 -10.40 3.07 2.13
C ALA A 110 -10.86 3.69 3.47
N GLY A 111 -11.78 3.05 4.19
CA GLY A 111 -12.18 3.41 5.55
C GLY A 111 -11.01 3.58 6.53
N TYR A 112 -9.90 2.84 6.35
CA TYR A 112 -8.72 2.97 7.21
C TYR A 112 -8.14 4.40 7.24
N GLY A 113 -8.30 5.16 6.15
CA GLY A 113 -7.78 6.54 6.04
C GLY A 113 -8.46 7.53 6.99
N TYR A 114 -9.66 7.19 7.48
CA TYR A 114 -10.41 8.01 8.43
C TYR A 114 -10.08 7.70 9.89
N PHE A 115 -9.16 6.77 10.17
CA PHE A 115 -8.82 6.40 11.54
C PHE A 115 -8.34 7.59 12.38
N ASN A 116 -7.55 8.50 11.79
CA ASN A 116 -7.13 9.74 12.45
C ASN A 116 -8.30 10.63 12.83
N LEU A 117 -9.31 10.71 11.98
CA LEU A 117 -10.49 11.53 12.22
C LEU A 117 -11.36 10.92 13.32
N PHE A 118 -11.47 9.60 13.34
CA PHE A 118 -12.12 8.85 14.41
C PHE A 118 -11.45 9.07 15.76
N LEU A 119 -10.11 9.01 15.84
CA LEU A 119 -9.40 9.29 17.09
C LEU A 119 -9.61 10.73 17.57
N LYS A 120 -9.72 11.69 16.65
CA LYS A 120 -10.02 13.10 16.96
C LYS A 120 -11.46 13.35 17.38
N SER A 121 -12.41 12.54 16.92
CA SER A 121 -13.83 12.71 17.28
C SER A 121 -14.12 12.24 18.71
N LEU A 122 -13.27 11.38 19.27
CA LEU A 122 -13.40 10.91 20.65
C LEU A 122 -13.07 12.01 21.65
N LYS A 123 -14.09 12.37 22.43
CA LYS A 123 -14.01 13.35 23.51
C LYS A 123 -14.47 12.73 24.82
N HIS A 124 -13.87 13.15 25.92
CA HIS A 124 -14.37 12.86 27.25
C HIS A 124 -15.72 13.58 27.47
N PRO A 125 -16.51 13.18 28.48
CA PRO A 125 -17.78 13.85 28.81
C PRO A 125 -17.63 15.35 29.13
N ASP A 126 -16.42 15.80 29.51
CA ASP A 126 -16.08 17.21 29.75
C ASP A 126 -15.75 18.01 28.47
N GLY A 127 -15.75 17.36 27.30
CA GLY A 127 -15.41 17.96 26.00
C GLY A 127 -13.91 18.01 25.68
N SER A 128 -13.04 17.59 26.59
CA SER A 128 -11.60 17.43 26.34
C SER A 128 -11.32 16.26 25.39
N ARG A 129 -10.18 16.32 24.70
CA ARG A 129 -9.78 15.28 23.73
C ARG A 129 -9.28 14.06 24.49
N VAL A 130 -9.75 12.87 24.08
CA VAL A 130 -9.26 11.60 24.65
C VAL A 130 -7.80 11.35 24.28
N TRP A 131 -7.43 11.71 23.06
CA TRP A 131 -6.09 11.48 22.53
C TRP A 131 -5.40 12.80 22.23
N SER A 132 -4.11 12.89 22.61
CA SER A 132 -3.28 14.04 22.24
C SER A 132 -3.00 14.06 20.73
N THR A 133 -2.53 15.19 20.22
CA THR A 133 -2.16 15.31 18.80
C THR A 133 -1.02 14.36 18.41
N SER A 134 -0.12 14.03 19.33
CA SER A 134 0.91 13.01 19.12
C SER A 134 0.30 11.60 19.06
N ASP A 135 -0.62 11.26 19.96
CA ASP A 135 -1.22 9.92 20.03
C ASP A 135 -2.07 9.61 18.79
N VAL A 136 -2.84 10.59 18.33
CA VAL A 136 -3.63 10.48 17.10
C VAL A 136 -2.76 10.13 15.88
N ASN A 137 -1.52 10.61 15.84
CA ASN A 137 -0.58 10.30 14.77
C ASN A 137 0.20 9.01 15.01
N ALA A 138 0.34 8.58 16.27
CA ALA A 138 1.11 7.40 16.67
C ALA A 138 0.30 6.09 16.58
N ILE A 139 -0.96 6.08 17.03
CA ILE A 139 -1.83 4.89 17.07
C ILE A 139 -2.00 4.23 15.68
N PRO A 140 -2.29 4.96 14.58
CA PRO A 140 -2.40 4.37 13.24
C PRO A 140 -1.10 3.73 12.73
N ILE A 141 0.06 4.08 13.29
CA ILE A 141 1.35 3.48 12.92
C ILE A 141 1.34 1.98 13.23
N GLY A 142 0.68 1.57 14.32
CA GLY A 142 0.46 0.16 14.63
C GLY A 142 -0.31 -0.57 13.51
N GLY A 143 -1.32 0.08 12.92
CA GLY A 143 -2.02 -0.41 11.74
C GLY A 143 -1.10 -0.56 10.52
N GLY A 144 -0.21 0.42 10.31
CA GLY A 144 0.83 0.32 9.28
C GLY A 144 1.78 -0.86 9.49
N ALA A 145 2.20 -1.14 10.74
CA ALA A 145 3.05 -2.30 11.05
C ALA A 145 2.32 -3.63 10.77
N ILE A 146 1.04 -3.71 11.14
CA ILE A 146 0.18 -4.85 10.80
C ILE A 146 0.12 -5.01 9.29
N ASN A 147 -0.11 -3.94 8.54
CA ASN A 147 -0.15 -3.99 7.08
C ASN A 147 1.15 -4.57 6.51
N VAL A 148 2.32 -4.11 6.96
CA VAL A 148 3.62 -4.63 6.49
C VAL A 148 3.69 -6.13 6.72
N VAL A 149 3.44 -6.60 7.93
CA VAL A 149 3.49 -8.05 8.27
C VAL A 149 2.52 -8.84 7.40
N PHE A 150 1.29 -8.36 7.26
CA PHE A 150 0.28 -9.08 6.50
C PHE A 150 0.52 -9.07 4.99
N VAL A 151 1.14 -8.03 4.43
CA VAL A 151 1.57 -8.04 3.03
C VAL A 151 2.54 -9.20 2.78
N TRP A 152 3.51 -9.42 3.68
CA TRP A 152 4.42 -10.57 3.58
C TRP A 152 3.68 -11.89 3.75
N VAL A 153 2.78 -12.00 4.73
CA VAL A 153 1.97 -13.21 4.94
C VAL A 153 1.16 -13.54 3.68
N TRP A 154 0.45 -12.57 3.10
CA TRP A 154 -0.34 -12.75 1.90
C TRP A 154 0.51 -13.11 0.68
N ALA A 155 1.69 -12.50 0.53
CA ALA A 155 2.62 -12.83 -0.54
C ALA A 155 3.14 -14.27 -0.42
N LEU A 156 3.63 -14.66 0.77
CA LEU A 156 4.12 -16.02 1.03
C LEU A 156 3.02 -17.07 0.87
N LEU A 157 1.82 -16.77 1.35
CA LEU A 157 0.66 -17.65 1.23
C LEU A 157 0.24 -17.81 -0.23
N SER A 158 0.33 -16.73 -1.02
CA SER A 158 0.07 -16.77 -2.47
C SER A 158 1.07 -17.62 -3.21
N ASP A 159 2.35 -17.50 -2.88
CA ASP A 159 3.40 -18.30 -3.50
C ASP A 159 3.30 -19.77 -3.10
N TYR A 160 2.87 -20.07 -1.87
CA TYR A 160 2.68 -21.44 -1.41
C TYR A 160 1.43 -22.10 -2.03
N LEU A 161 0.29 -21.40 -2.02
CA LEU A 161 -0.98 -21.99 -2.46
C LEU A 161 -1.18 -21.94 -3.98
N GLN A 162 -0.44 -21.10 -4.71
CA GLN A 162 -0.55 -20.88 -6.16
C GLN A 162 -1.98 -20.60 -6.67
N THR A 163 -2.93 -20.35 -5.76
CA THR A 163 -4.36 -20.14 -6.01
C THR A 163 -4.73 -18.72 -5.62
N ARG A 164 -4.16 -17.76 -6.35
CA ARG A 164 -4.20 -16.32 -6.04
C ARG A 164 -5.62 -15.76 -5.88
N TRP A 165 -6.59 -16.28 -6.65
CA TRP A 165 -7.99 -15.86 -6.58
C TRP A 165 -8.64 -16.18 -5.22
N THR A 166 -8.27 -17.28 -4.56
CA THR A 166 -8.84 -17.65 -3.25
C THR A 166 -8.45 -16.66 -2.16
N LEU A 167 -7.22 -16.15 -2.23
CA LEU A 167 -6.70 -15.16 -1.28
C LEU A 167 -7.35 -13.79 -1.48
N ILE A 168 -7.63 -13.41 -2.72
CA ILE A 168 -8.40 -12.19 -3.02
C ILE A 168 -9.80 -12.28 -2.41
N ILE A 169 -10.47 -13.44 -2.53
CA ILE A 169 -11.78 -13.65 -1.91
C ILE A 169 -11.68 -13.66 -0.38
N ALA A 170 -10.68 -14.33 0.20
CA ALA A 170 -10.47 -14.35 1.64
C ALA A 170 -10.28 -12.93 2.20
N GLN A 171 -9.46 -12.11 1.54
CA GLN A 171 -9.28 -10.70 1.91
C GLN A 171 -10.57 -9.89 1.73
N ALA A 172 -11.36 -10.14 0.69
CA ALA A 172 -12.66 -9.49 0.51
C ALA A 172 -13.64 -9.84 1.63
N VAL A 173 -13.72 -11.12 2.03
CA VAL A 173 -14.56 -11.58 3.15
C VAL A 173 -14.12 -10.93 4.47
N ILE A 174 -12.81 -10.90 4.75
CA ILE A 174 -12.27 -10.21 5.92
C ILE A 174 -12.59 -8.72 5.86
N GLY A 175 -12.54 -8.10 4.67
CA GLY A 175 -12.82 -6.69 4.45
C GLY A 175 -14.29 -6.29 4.62
N ILE A 176 -15.23 -7.21 4.44
CA ILE A 176 -16.67 -6.96 4.68
C ILE A 176 -16.94 -6.70 6.15
N ILE A 177 -16.25 -7.42 7.06
CA ILE A 177 -16.43 -7.30 8.51
C ILE A 177 -16.25 -5.86 9.02
N PRO A 178 -15.10 -5.19 8.80
CA PRO A 178 -14.90 -3.82 9.27
C PRO A 178 -15.83 -2.83 8.55
N CYS A 179 -16.19 -3.06 7.29
CA CYS A 179 -17.16 -2.22 6.57
C CYS A 179 -18.54 -2.23 7.22
N ILE A 180 -19.05 -3.41 7.62
CA ILE A 180 -20.32 -3.53 8.33
C ILE A 180 -20.24 -2.82 9.68
N ILE A 181 -19.21 -3.10 10.48
CA ILE A 181 -19.07 -2.51 11.81
C ILE A 181 -18.98 -0.98 11.74
N MET A 182 -18.17 -0.44 10.82
CA MET A 182 -18.04 1.01 10.65
C MET A 182 -19.33 1.66 10.13
N SER A 183 -20.06 1.00 9.23
CA SER A 183 -21.36 1.49 8.72
C SER A 183 -22.42 1.57 9.84
N ILE A 184 -22.51 0.52 10.66
CA ILE A 184 -23.42 0.50 11.81
C ILE A 184 -22.99 1.56 12.83
N TRP A 185 -21.70 1.66 13.15
CA TRP A 185 -21.21 2.65 14.12
C TRP A 185 -21.48 4.09 13.68
N THR A 186 -21.36 4.39 12.38
CA THR A 186 -21.65 5.73 11.85
C THR A 186 -23.13 6.08 11.94
N SER A 187 -24.01 5.09 11.75
CA SER A 187 -25.46 5.29 11.77
C SER A 187 -26.06 5.23 13.19
N HIS A 188 -25.49 4.38 14.05
CA HIS A 188 -25.95 4.11 15.41
C HIS A 188 -24.74 3.98 16.36
N PRO A 189 -24.14 5.10 16.78
CA PRO A 189 -22.89 5.08 17.56
C PRO A 189 -23.00 4.36 18.92
N THR A 190 -24.21 4.23 19.46
CA THR A 190 -24.49 3.58 20.75
C THR A 190 -24.69 2.07 20.67
N SER A 191 -24.89 1.50 19.46
CA SER A 191 -25.17 0.06 19.30
C SER A 191 -23.90 -0.78 19.18
N VAL A 192 -22.76 -0.16 18.86
CA VAL A 192 -21.48 -0.84 18.66
C VAL A 192 -20.50 -0.39 19.73
N ALA A 193 -19.91 -1.36 20.44
CA ALA A 193 -18.88 -1.10 21.42
C ALA A 193 -17.70 -0.35 20.79
N LEU A 194 -17.15 0.64 21.50
CA LEU A 194 -16.04 1.44 20.99
C LEU A 194 -14.84 0.57 20.58
N SER A 195 -14.57 -0.51 21.34
CA SER A 195 -13.53 -1.50 21.02
C SER A 195 -13.73 -2.18 19.66
N ALA A 196 -14.97 -2.44 19.24
CA ALA A 196 -15.27 -3.02 17.94
C ALA A 196 -15.00 -2.03 16.80
N ALA A 197 -15.26 -0.74 17.01
CA ALA A 197 -14.89 0.31 16.05
C ALA A 197 -13.36 0.40 15.90
N TYR A 198 -12.61 0.40 17.02
CA TYR A 198 -11.14 0.34 16.98
C TYR A 198 -10.61 -0.90 16.24
N ALA A 199 -11.12 -2.08 16.60
CA ALA A 199 -10.72 -3.33 15.95
C ALA A 199 -10.97 -3.29 14.45
N SER A 200 -12.07 -2.69 14.00
CA SER A 200 -12.42 -2.56 12.58
C SER A 200 -11.38 -1.75 11.80
N TYR A 201 -10.89 -0.64 12.35
CA TYR A 201 -9.82 0.13 11.72
C TYR A 201 -8.53 -0.69 11.57
N PHE A 202 -8.14 -1.46 12.60
CA PHE A 202 -6.97 -2.34 12.53
C PHE A 202 -7.16 -3.50 11.55
N ILE A 203 -8.37 -4.07 11.47
CA ILE A 203 -8.70 -5.15 10.53
C ILE A 203 -8.62 -4.66 9.08
N CYS A 204 -9.02 -3.42 8.78
CA CYS A 204 -8.82 -2.86 7.44
C CYS A 204 -7.35 -2.85 6.99
N TYR A 205 -6.38 -2.69 7.90
CA TYR A 205 -4.96 -2.73 7.53
C TYR A 205 -4.50 -4.14 7.09
N LEU A 206 -5.19 -5.20 7.52
CA LEU A 206 -4.92 -6.59 7.13
C LEU A 206 -5.21 -6.84 5.64
N THR A 207 -6.19 -6.12 5.08
CA THR A 207 -6.72 -6.36 3.72
C THR A 207 -6.08 -5.48 2.65
N LEU A 208 -5.22 -4.54 3.04
CA LEU A 208 -4.50 -3.64 2.13
C LEU A 208 -3.42 -4.32 1.26
N GLY A 209 -3.13 -5.61 1.49
CA GLY A 209 -2.21 -6.41 0.69
C GLY A 209 -2.80 -7.02 -0.59
N THR A 210 -4.00 -6.63 -1.01
CA THR A 210 -4.71 -7.15 -2.19
C THR A 210 -4.05 -6.77 -3.51
N ALA A 211 -3.51 -5.55 -3.63
CA ALA A 211 -3.00 -5.03 -4.91
C ALA A 211 -1.88 -5.88 -5.54
N PRO A 212 -0.80 -6.27 -4.82
CA PRO A 212 0.23 -7.15 -5.38
C PRO A 212 -0.32 -8.50 -5.85
N LEU A 213 -1.30 -9.07 -5.13
CA LEU A 213 -1.94 -10.32 -5.50
C LEU A 213 -2.70 -10.21 -6.81
N ILE A 214 -3.50 -9.15 -6.97
CA ILE A 214 -4.25 -8.89 -8.21
C ILE A 214 -3.30 -8.75 -9.40
N PHE A 215 -2.21 -7.99 -9.27
CA PHE A 215 -1.23 -7.84 -10.36
C PHE A 215 -0.47 -9.13 -10.66
N SER A 216 -0.12 -9.90 -9.63
CA SER A 216 0.52 -11.21 -9.83
C SER A 216 -0.42 -12.18 -10.54
N TRP A 217 -1.71 -12.18 -10.21
CA TRP A 217 -2.72 -12.99 -10.88
C TRP A 217 -2.99 -12.54 -12.31
N LEU A 218 -3.04 -11.22 -12.55
CA LEU A 218 -3.11 -10.67 -13.90
C LEU A 218 -1.91 -11.11 -14.76
N SER A 219 -0.73 -11.28 -14.17
CA SER A 219 0.44 -11.77 -14.89
C SER A 219 0.41 -13.26 -15.23
N ASP A 220 -0.48 -14.02 -14.58
CA ASP A 220 -0.66 -15.45 -14.78
C ASP A 220 -1.84 -15.78 -15.73
N LEU A 221 -2.76 -14.83 -15.95
CA LEU A 221 -3.90 -14.92 -16.88
C LEU A 221 -3.49 -14.65 -18.33
#